data_AF-A0AA35QC43-F1
#
_entry.id   AF-A0AA35QC43-F1
#
_cell.length_a   1.000
_cell.length_b   1.000
_cell.length_c   1.000
_cell.angle_alpha   90.00
_cell.angle_beta   90.00
_cell.angle_gamma   90.00
#
_symmetry.space_group_name_H-M   'P 1'
#
loop_
_entity.id
_entity.type
_entity.pdbx_description
1 polymer ?
#
loop_
_entity_poly.entity_id
_entity_poly.type
_entity_poly.pdbx_seq_one_letter_code
_entity_poly.pdbx_strand_id
1 'polypeptide(L)'
;MGARTNGESVNWYGFKFSWTPYHQMPDELSHYLYTFDHLSAQALDALDSLCPSSRKDNPHSKDTFNILKECAHEDPHVRELLQEIHTVPHWIDWDQIERGQRVLWRYALPSITCLIYMSLLGGMSSSRTVETLDRTGSFGCSSVRRRILETAQHALYVHKDLKSIQPGGEGWESSIRVRLLHSSVRRRIMQLAKEHPDYYDIDKYGIPINDLDCIGTISLYSSCIIWLGLPQQGIYLSERETADYLALWRYVAYLMGVPHEWMKTPEESRAMMESLLISEYKPNRKSSILANNILHGIEGQPPMYASRQFLGAQAWWLNGSELSQALEIRRPSLYYTALMASQCFYFRVLSSIIVAIPFLESITTNFSKKLCQDIFVQNKSLGALGYKTKFTFKWIPNLIRTTTPPGGSNDDREKHSAGFNSHLLERVALLNLMFISSVGIYLGYLFLRAIHCIYSLFLF
;
A
#
# COMPACT_ATOMS: atom_id res chain seq x y z
N MET A 1 1.63 -28.02 -4.99
CA MET A 1 2.48 -28.21 -3.79
C MET A 1 1.76 -29.23 -2.90
N GLY A 2 2.44 -30.19 -2.29
CA GLY A 2 1.78 -31.19 -1.43
C GLY A 2 1.16 -30.56 -0.17
N ALA A 3 0.32 -31.31 0.54
CA ALA A 3 -0.27 -30.89 1.82
C ALA A 3 0.84 -30.55 2.84
N ARG A 4 0.74 -29.38 3.47
CA ARG A 4 1.68 -28.94 4.51
C ARG A 4 1.22 -29.36 5.89
N THR A 5 2.17 -29.59 6.79
CA THR A 5 1.87 -29.99 8.18
C THR A 5 1.88 -28.81 9.15
N ASN A 6 1.09 -28.87 10.21
CA ASN A 6 1.09 -27.84 11.25
C ASN A 6 2.48 -27.73 11.90
N GLY A 7 3.04 -26.53 11.99
CA GLY A 7 4.39 -26.26 12.49
C GLY A 7 5.50 -26.41 11.44
N GLU A 8 5.19 -26.77 10.20
CA GLU A 8 6.18 -26.83 9.11
C GLU A 8 6.77 -25.44 8.83
N SER A 9 8.11 -25.36 8.81
CA SER A 9 8.80 -24.11 8.49
C SER A 9 8.73 -23.82 6.99
N VAL A 10 8.21 -22.66 6.63
CA VAL A 10 8.13 -22.17 5.26
C VAL A 10 9.10 -21.02 5.08
N ASN A 11 9.82 -21.01 3.95
CA ASN A 11 10.58 -19.86 3.48
C ASN A 11 10.14 -19.54 2.05
N TRP A 12 9.67 -18.31 1.84
CA TRP A 12 9.26 -17.82 0.53
C TRP A 12 9.87 -16.44 0.28
N TYR A 13 10.81 -16.34 -0.67
CA TYR A 13 11.58 -15.11 -0.93
C TYR A 13 12.18 -14.44 0.33
N GLY A 14 12.61 -15.24 1.30
CA GLY A 14 13.24 -14.78 2.54
C GLY A 14 12.25 -14.55 3.68
N PHE A 15 10.94 -14.56 3.41
CA PHE A 15 9.91 -14.52 4.44
C PHE A 15 9.76 -15.90 5.09
N LYS A 16 10.06 -15.98 6.39
CA LYS A 16 10.03 -17.21 7.16
C LYS A 16 8.85 -17.21 8.12
N PHE A 17 8.07 -18.28 8.11
CA PHE A 17 6.94 -18.50 9.02
C PHE A 17 6.70 -19.98 9.28
N SER A 18 5.82 -20.28 10.22
CA SER A 18 5.40 -21.65 10.55
C SER A 18 3.96 -21.85 10.07
N TRP A 19 3.73 -22.91 9.30
CA TRP A 19 2.40 -23.24 8.81
C TRP A 19 1.44 -23.55 9.97
N THR A 20 0.19 -23.12 9.86
CA THR A 20 -0.86 -23.33 10.88
C THR A 20 -2.15 -23.84 10.22
N PRO A 21 -3.12 -24.37 10.99
CA PRO A 21 -4.40 -24.83 10.43
C PRO A 21 -5.26 -23.73 9.79
N TYR A 22 -4.96 -22.46 10.03
CA TYR A 22 -5.65 -21.32 9.41
C TYR A 22 -5.11 -20.99 8.01
N HIS A 23 -3.95 -21.53 7.64
CA HIS A 23 -3.37 -21.28 6.33
C HIS A 23 -4.11 -22.03 5.23
N GLN A 24 -4.16 -21.43 4.05
CA GLN A 24 -4.78 -22.00 2.87
C GLN A 24 -3.73 -22.20 1.79
N MET A 25 -3.74 -23.38 1.17
CA MET A 25 -2.88 -23.67 0.03
C MET A 25 -3.37 -22.91 -1.22
N PRO A 26 -2.49 -22.66 -2.21
CA PRO A 26 -2.88 -21.97 -3.43
C PRO A 26 -4.10 -22.56 -4.16
N ASP A 27 -4.26 -23.89 -4.12
CA ASP A 27 -5.40 -24.57 -4.75
C ASP A 27 -6.72 -24.28 -4.00
N GLU A 28 -6.68 -24.10 -2.68
CA GLU A 28 -7.84 -23.73 -1.86
C GLU A 28 -8.25 -22.27 -2.11
N LEU A 29 -7.28 -21.39 -2.36
CA LEU A 29 -7.51 -19.99 -2.72
C LEU A 29 -7.95 -19.79 -4.18
N SER A 30 -7.75 -20.79 -5.04
CA SER A 30 -7.95 -20.65 -6.49
C SER A 30 -9.36 -20.25 -6.91
N HIS A 31 -10.38 -20.60 -6.12
CA HIS A 31 -11.76 -20.22 -6.41
C HIS A 31 -11.96 -18.69 -6.41
N TYR A 32 -11.21 -17.95 -5.59
CA TYR A 32 -11.25 -16.50 -5.55
C TYR A 32 -10.71 -15.83 -6.82
N LEU A 33 -10.05 -16.57 -7.73
CA LEU A 33 -9.65 -16.06 -9.04
C LEU A 33 -10.86 -15.81 -9.96
N TYR A 34 -12.00 -16.43 -9.67
CA TYR A 34 -13.19 -16.40 -10.52
C TYR A 34 -14.41 -15.80 -9.84
N THR A 35 -14.25 -15.30 -8.60
CA THR A 35 -15.27 -14.53 -7.90
C THR A 35 -14.89 -13.05 -7.86
N PHE A 36 -15.91 -12.20 -7.81
CA PHE A 36 -15.77 -10.76 -7.68
C PHE A 36 -17.08 -10.16 -7.16
N ASP A 37 -17.05 -8.87 -6.85
CA ASP A 37 -18.22 -8.10 -6.45
C ASP A 37 -19.28 -7.97 -7.57
N HIS A 38 -20.20 -8.94 -7.61
CA HIS A 38 -21.30 -8.98 -8.57
C HIS A 38 -22.30 -7.85 -8.37
N LEU A 39 -22.57 -7.45 -7.12
CA LEU A 39 -23.52 -6.40 -6.80
C LEU A 39 -23.08 -5.05 -7.38
N SER A 40 -21.81 -4.68 -7.21
CA SER A 40 -21.28 -3.47 -7.84
C SER A 40 -21.25 -3.55 -9.37
N ALA A 41 -20.96 -4.71 -9.94
CA ALA A 41 -20.98 -4.89 -11.39
C ALA A 41 -22.39 -4.70 -11.98
N GLN A 42 -23.40 -5.33 -11.36
CA GLN A 42 -24.80 -5.22 -11.77
C GLN A 42 -25.34 -3.80 -11.62
N ALA A 43 -25.04 -3.13 -10.50
CA ALA A 43 -25.41 -1.74 -10.31
C ALA A 43 -24.77 -0.83 -11.38
N LEU A 44 -23.50 -1.06 -11.74
CA LEU A 44 -22.83 -0.30 -12.79
C LEU A 44 -23.45 -0.52 -14.18
N ASP A 45 -23.85 -1.75 -14.50
CA ASP A 45 -24.52 -2.08 -15.75
C ASP A 45 -25.93 -1.46 -15.83
N ALA A 46 -26.67 -1.41 -14.71
CA ALA A 46 -27.96 -0.72 -14.64
C ALA A 46 -27.84 0.79 -14.93
N LEU A 47 -26.80 1.45 -14.42
CA LEU A 47 -26.57 2.88 -14.65
C LEU A 47 -26.39 3.25 -16.14
N ASP A 48 -25.87 2.32 -16.96
CA ASP A 48 -25.68 2.56 -18.40
C ASP A 48 -27.01 2.67 -19.14
N SER A 49 -28.01 1.90 -18.71
CA SER A 49 -29.37 1.92 -19.26
C SER A 49 -30.16 3.15 -18.83
N LEU A 50 -29.92 3.63 -17.60
CA LEU A 50 -30.63 4.77 -17.00
C LEU A 50 -30.07 6.14 -17.43
N CYS A 51 -28.78 6.23 -17.74
CA CYS A 51 -28.10 7.47 -18.14
C CYS A 51 -27.39 7.35 -19.52
N PRO A 52 -28.11 7.07 -20.63
CA PRO A 52 -27.51 6.81 -21.94
C PRO A 52 -26.83 8.03 -22.57
N SER A 53 -27.23 9.25 -22.21
CA SER A 53 -26.73 10.53 -22.75
C SER A 53 -25.44 11.03 -22.10
N SER A 54 -24.96 10.41 -21.01
CA SER A 54 -23.75 10.83 -20.31
C SER A 54 -22.44 10.47 -21.04
N ARG A 55 -22.50 9.63 -22.08
CA ARG A 55 -21.32 9.08 -22.76
C ARG A 55 -20.83 9.85 -23.98
N LYS A 56 -21.66 10.71 -24.59
CA LYS A 56 -21.32 11.29 -25.91
C LYS A 56 -20.46 12.55 -25.87
N ASP A 57 -20.58 13.41 -24.86
CA ASP A 57 -19.87 14.71 -24.87
C ASP A 57 -18.72 14.85 -23.85
N ASN A 58 -18.59 13.95 -22.86
CA ASN A 58 -17.40 13.89 -22.02
C ASN A 58 -17.36 12.61 -21.15
N PRO A 59 -16.65 11.53 -21.52
CA PRO A 59 -16.52 10.33 -20.67
C PRO A 59 -15.78 10.60 -19.33
N HIS A 60 -15.33 11.84 -19.10
CA HIS A 60 -14.47 12.23 -17.99
C HIS A 60 -15.11 13.11 -16.91
N SER A 61 -16.42 13.42 -16.93
CA SER A 61 -16.95 14.52 -16.10
C SER A 61 -17.81 14.14 -14.88
N LYS A 62 -18.43 12.96 -14.82
CA LYS A 62 -19.37 12.64 -13.72
C LYS A 62 -18.84 11.54 -12.79
N ASP A 63 -18.87 11.87 -11.51
CA ASP A 63 -18.57 10.99 -10.38
C ASP A 63 -19.62 9.87 -10.34
N THR A 64 -19.24 8.64 -10.71
CA THR A 64 -20.16 7.48 -10.78
C THR A 64 -20.94 7.30 -9.48
N PHE A 65 -20.30 7.58 -8.34
CA PHE A 65 -20.97 7.48 -7.04
C PHE A 65 -22.11 8.50 -6.87
N ASN A 66 -21.99 9.71 -7.42
CA ASN A 66 -23.07 10.69 -7.37
C ASN A 66 -24.23 10.29 -8.30
N ILE A 67 -23.94 9.78 -9.49
CA ILE A 67 -24.98 9.24 -10.39
C ILE A 67 -25.73 8.10 -9.69
N LEU A 68 -25.00 7.22 -9.01
CA LEU A 68 -25.56 6.09 -8.28
C LEU A 68 -26.55 6.55 -7.20
N LYS A 69 -26.25 7.64 -6.49
CA LYS A 69 -27.16 8.26 -5.52
C LYS A 69 -28.40 8.88 -6.19
N GLU A 70 -28.25 9.50 -7.35
CA GLU A 70 -29.36 10.12 -8.09
C GLU A 70 -30.33 9.06 -8.62
N CYS A 71 -29.83 7.90 -9.08
CA CYS A 71 -30.63 6.81 -9.64
C CYS A 71 -31.12 5.78 -8.59
N ALA A 72 -31.07 6.10 -7.29
CA ALA A 72 -31.36 5.16 -6.20
C ALA A 72 -32.71 4.43 -6.30
N HIS A 73 -33.71 5.10 -6.87
CA HIS A 73 -35.08 4.59 -6.98
C HIS A 73 -35.38 3.86 -8.30
N GLU A 74 -34.46 3.90 -9.26
CA GLU A 74 -34.72 3.51 -10.64
C GLU A 74 -34.41 2.03 -10.93
N ASP A 75 -33.50 1.41 -10.17
CA ASP A 75 -33.10 0.01 -10.38
C ASP A 75 -32.89 -0.75 -9.05
N PRO A 76 -33.33 -2.03 -8.95
CA PRO A 76 -33.17 -2.82 -7.72
C PRO A 76 -31.72 -3.06 -7.30
N HIS A 77 -30.79 -3.29 -8.23
CA HIS A 77 -29.37 -3.53 -7.90
C HIS A 77 -28.68 -2.25 -7.42
N VAL A 78 -29.03 -1.10 -7.98
CA VAL A 78 -28.55 0.21 -7.49
C VAL A 78 -29.04 0.43 -6.05
N ARG A 79 -30.32 0.14 -5.78
CA ARG A 79 -30.88 0.24 -4.43
C ARG A 79 -30.24 -0.73 -3.44
N GLU A 80 -30.01 -1.97 -3.84
CA GLU A 80 -29.37 -3.00 -3.01
C GLU A 80 -27.93 -2.61 -2.66
N LEU A 81 -27.15 -2.14 -3.64
CA LEU A 81 -25.80 -1.63 -3.38
C LEU A 81 -25.81 -0.44 -2.43
N LEU A 82 -26.72 0.52 -2.63
CA LEU A 82 -26.87 1.67 -1.71
C LEU A 82 -27.24 1.20 -0.30
N GLN A 83 -28.10 0.20 -0.17
CA GLN A 83 -28.47 -0.35 1.13
C GLN A 83 -27.27 -1.03 1.81
N GLU A 84 -26.49 -1.82 1.09
CA GLU A 84 -25.30 -2.51 1.63
C GLU A 84 -24.27 -1.50 2.16
N ILE A 85 -23.92 -0.49 1.36
CA ILE A 85 -22.89 0.49 1.75
C ILE A 85 -23.32 1.40 2.91
N HIS A 86 -24.62 1.62 3.11
CA HIS A 86 -25.14 2.37 4.27
C HIS A 86 -25.35 1.48 5.50
N THR A 87 -25.38 0.16 5.33
CA THR A 87 -25.53 -0.77 6.45
C THR A 87 -24.20 -0.86 7.21
N VAL A 88 -24.24 -0.56 8.50
CA VAL A 88 -23.10 -0.74 9.41
C VAL A 88 -23.17 -2.17 9.96
N PRO A 89 -22.17 -3.04 9.70
CA PRO A 89 -22.18 -4.40 10.24
C PRO A 89 -22.19 -4.44 11.77
N HIS A 90 -22.85 -5.46 12.34
CA HIS A 90 -22.98 -5.62 13.79
C HIS A 90 -21.65 -5.80 14.54
N TRP A 91 -20.60 -6.23 13.84
CA TRP A 91 -19.26 -6.43 14.40
C TRP A 91 -18.42 -5.14 14.44
N ILE A 92 -18.97 -4.00 13.99
CA ILE A 92 -18.29 -2.71 14.07
C ILE A 92 -18.36 -2.14 15.50
N ASP A 93 -17.20 -1.97 16.10
CA ASP A 93 -16.98 -1.14 17.29
C ASP A 93 -16.26 0.15 16.85
N TRP A 94 -16.95 1.30 16.92
CA TRP A 94 -16.38 2.58 16.50
C TRP A 94 -15.20 3.02 17.36
N ASP A 95 -15.17 2.68 18.65
CA ASP A 95 -14.02 3.00 19.49
C ASP A 95 -12.80 2.18 19.08
N GLN A 96 -13.01 0.94 18.63
CA GLN A 96 -11.96 0.11 18.03
C GLN A 96 -11.48 0.69 16.69
N ILE A 97 -12.38 1.10 15.82
CA ILE A 97 -12.03 1.74 14.54
C ILE A 97 -11.19 3.00 14.77
N GLU A 98 -11.57 3.86 15.74
CA GLU A 98 -10.80 5.07 16.06
C GLU A 98 -9.38 4.74 16.53
N ARG A 99 -9.23 3.74 17.41
CA ARG A 99 -7.91 3.27 17.84
C ARG A 99 -7.11 2.70 16.68
N GLY A 100 -7.74 1.99 15.74
CA GLY A 100 -7.12 1.52 14.50
C GLY A 100 -6.60 2.68 13.65
N GLN A 101 -7.37 3.76 13.49
CA GLN A 101 -6.92 4.95 12.76
C GLN A 101 -5.68 5.60 13.40
N ARG A 102 -5.59 5.58 14.74
CA ARG A 102 -4.45 6.15 15.47
C ARG A 102 -3.14 5.41 15.20
N VAL A 103 -3.17 4.12 14.90
CA VAL A 103 -1.95 3.32 14.61
C VAL A 103 -1.17 3.94 13.46
N LEU A 104 -1.83 4.29 12.35
CA LEU A 104 -1.15 4.93 11.21
C LEU A 104 -0.45 6.22 11.65
N TRP A 105 -1.11 7.08 12.44
CA TRP A 105 -0.56 8.38 12.82
C TRP A 105 0.56 8.30 13.84
N ARG A 106 0.46 7.36 14.78
CA ARG A 106 1.52 7.05 15.75
C ARG A 106 2.80 6.58 15.05
N TYR A 107 2.65 5.87 13.93
CA TYR A 107 3.75 5.33 13.14
C TYR A 107 3.80 5.98 11.74
N ALA A 108 3.46 7.26 11.59
CA ALA A 108 3.22 7.88 10.27
C ALA A 108 4.39 7.72 9.29
N LEU A 109 5.61 8.11 9.69
CA LEU A 109 6.80 8.01 8.84
C LEU A 109 7.15 6.55 8.45
N PRO A 110 7.29 5.60 9.41
CA PRO A 110 7.56 4.21 9.05
C PRO A 110 6.39 3.57 8.28
N SER A 111 5.13 3.93 8.55
CA SER A 111 3.97 3.37 7.85
C SER A 111 3.88 3.85 6.41
N ILE A 112 4.14 5.14 6.13
CA ILE A 112 4.22 5.66 4.76
C ILE A 112 5.37 4.98 4.00
N THR A 113 6.50 4.76 4.65
CA THR A 113 7.64 4.01 4.09
C THR A 113 7.24 2.56 3.77
N CYS A 114 6.53 1.87 4.67
CA CYS A 114 5.96 0.54 4.40
C CYS A 114 5.02 0.56 3.19
N LEU A 115 4.08 1.50 3.16
CA LEU A 115 3.05 1.60 2.11
C LEU A 115 3.66 1.79 0.72
N ILE A 116 4.73 2.56 0.60
CA ILE A 116 5.38 2.82 -0.69
C ILE A 116 6.25 1.64 -1.12
N TYR A 117 7.12 1.14 -0.24
CA TYR A 117 8.21 0.24 -0.66
C TYR A 117 7.92 -1.24 -0.41
N MET A 118 7.29 -1.58 0.71
CA MET A 118 6.92 -2.97 1.02
C MET A 118 5.58 -3.33 0.38
N SER A 119 4.57 -2.48 0.58
CA SER A 119 3.21 -2.73 0.13
C SER A 119 3.07 -2.49 -1.39
N LEU A 120 3.22 -1.25 -1.86
CA LEU A 120 3.02 -0.95 -3.28
C LEU A 120 4.10 -1.57 -4.19
N LEU A 121 5.38 -1.31 -3.91
CA LEU A 121 6.46 -1.85 -4.75
C LEU A 121 6.64 -3.36 -4.56
N GLY A 122 6.69 -3.84 -3.32
CA GLY A 122 6.79 -5.28 -3.04
C GLY A 122 5.59 -6.08 -3.54
N GLY A 123 4.39 -5.49 -3.49
CA GLY A 123 3.16 -6.06 -4.05
C GLY A 123 3.19 -6.27 -5.57
N MET A 124 4.10 -5.62 -6.31
CA MET A 124 4.33 -5.94 -7.73
C MET A 124 4.84 -7.37 -7.96
N SER A 125 5.24 -8.08 -6.91
CA SER A 125 5.54 -9.51 -6.98
C SER A 125 4.30 -10.38 -7.26
N SER A 126 3.08 -9.88 -7.06
CA SER A 126 1.85 -10.53 -7.50
C SER A 126 1.71 -10.45 -9.01
N SER A 127 2.19 -11.47 -9.73
CA SER A 127 2.23 -11.45 -11.20
C SER A 127 0.86 -11.35 -11.86
N ARG A 128 -0.19 -11.93 -11.25
CA ARG A 128 -1.57 -11.82 -11.72
C ARG A 128 -2.10 -10.39 -11.59
N THR A 129 -1.97 -9.81 -10.40
CA THR A 129 -2.36 -8.42 -10.17
C THR A 129 -1.60 -7.46 -11.08
N VAL A 130 -0.29 -7.70 -11.29
CA VAL A 130 0.54 -6.93 -12.22
C VAL A 130 0.01 -7.00 -13.64
N GLU A 131 -0.47 -8.14 -14.12
CA GLU A 131 -1.05 -8.24 -15.46
C GLU A 131 -2.24 -7.28 -15.61
N THR A 132 -3.14 -7.27 -14.63
CA THR A 132 -4.28 -6.34 -14.60
C THR A 132 -3.81 -4.88 -14.60
N LEU A 133 -2.83 -4.54 -13.75
CA LEU A 133 -2.26 -3.19 -13.69
C LEU A 133 -1.60 -2.77 -14.99
N ASP A 134 -0.87 -3.69 -15.63
CA ASP A 134 -0.19 -3.48 -16.90
C ASP A 134 -1.18 -3.08 -18.00
N ARG A 135 -2.34 -3.74 -18.07
CA ARG A 135 -3.40 -3.42 -19.05
C ARG A 135 -4.05 -2.05 -18.82
N THR A 136 -3.91 -1.48 -17.63
CA THR A 136 -4.40 -0.11 -17.37
C THR A 136 -3.43 0.99 -17.82
N GLY A 137 -2.15 0.66 -18.06
CA GLY A 137 -1.10 1.65 -18.36
C GLY A 137 -0.83 2.68 -17.25
N SER A 138 -1.47 2.53 -16.08
CA SER A 138 -1.42 3.53 -15.00
C SER A 138 -0.15 3.48 -14.17
N PHE A 139 0.71 2.48 -14.41
CA PHE A 139 2.02 2.31 -13.77
C PHE A 139 3.18 2.59 -14.73
N GLY A 140 2.93 3.35 -15.80
CA GLY A 140 3.98 3.95 -16.62
C GLY A 140 4.70 5.08 -15.86
N CYS A 141 5.94 5.36 -16.24
CA CYS A 141 6.77 6.37 -15.57
C CYS A 141 6.14 7.77 -15.43
N SER A 142 5.35 8.20 -16.41
CA SER A 142 4.67 9.49 -16.40
C SER A 142 3.35 9.51 -15.62
N SER A 143 2.75 8.34 -15.33
CA SER A 143 1.44 8.20 -14.68
C SER A 143 1.52 7.69 -13.25
N VAL A 144 2.52 6.87 -12.93
CA VAL A 144 2.64 6.14 -11.65
C VAL A 144 2.63 7.07 -10.44
N ARG A 145 3.31 8.23 -10.52
CA ARG A 145 3.32 9.22 -9.42
C ARG A 145 1.92 9.73 -9.11
N ARG A 146 1.13 10.06 -10.14
CA ARG A 146 -0.27 10.50 -9.95
C ARG A 146 -1.08 9.41 -9.26
N ARG A 147 -0.93 8.17 -9.70
CA ARG A 147 -1.65 7.03 -9.12
C ARG A 147 -1.28 6.80 -7.66
N ILE A 148 0.02 6.89 -7.31
CA ILE A 148 0.49 6.83 -5.92
C ILE A 148 -0.21 7.89 -5.08
N LEU A 149 -0.30 9.13 -5.57
CA LEU A 149 -0.97 10.20 -4.84
C LEU A 149 -2.47 9.96 -4.71
N GLU A 150 -3.16 9.52 -5.77
CA GLU A 150 -4.60 9.19 -5.73
C GLU A 150 -4.89 8.11 -4.69
N THR A 151 -4.09 7.04 -4.66
CA THR A 151 -4.23 5.97 -3.67
C THR A 151 -3.86 6.45 -2.25
N ALA A 152 -2.84 7.30 -2.09
CA ALA A 152 -2.51 7.90 -0.80
C ALA A 152 -3.68 8.75 -0.25
N GLN A 153 -4.42 9.47 -1.10
CA GLN A 153 -5.61 10.20 -0.65
C GLN A 153 -6.67 9.27 -0.04
N HIS A 154 -6.93 8.10 -0.63
CA HIS A 154 -7.86 7.12 -0.05
C HIS A 154 -7.43 6.69 1.35
N ALA A 155 -6.17 6.27 1.51
CA ALA A 155 -5.64 5.87 2.81
C ALA A 155 -5.73 7.01 3.85
N LEU A 156 -5.44 8.25 3.46
CA LEU A 156 -5.55 9.41 4.34
C LEU A 156 -6.98 9.70 4.76
N TYR A 157 -7.96 9.56 3.85
CA TYR A 157 -9.37 9.74 4.19
C TYR A 157 -9.87 8.63 5.13
N VAL A 158 -9.46 7.39 4.92
CA VAL A 158 -9.78 6.26 5.81
C VAL A 158 -9.27 6.51 7.24
N HIS A 159 -8.11 7.15 7.41
CA HIS A 159 -7.49 7.37 8.73
C HIS A 159 -7.76 8.76 9.32
N LYS A 160 -8.51 9.63 8.64
CA LYS A 160 -8.65 11.04 9.01
C LYS A 160 -9.24 11.22 10.41
N ASP A 161 -10.43 10.67 10.62
CA ASP A 161 -11.22 10.67 11.85
C ASP A 161 -12.43 9.72 11.68
N LEU A 162 -13.19 9.47 12.76
CA LEU A 162 -14.36 8.60 12.71
C LEU A 162 -15.44 9.08 11.74
N LYS A 163 -15.71 10.39 11.73
CA LYS A 163 -16.73 10.97 10.83
C LYS A 163 -16.39 10.72 9.36
N SER A 164 -15.11 10.64 9.03
CA SER A 164 -14.64 10.35 7.68
C SER A 164 -14.96 8.93 7.23
N ILE A 165 -14.85 7.92 8.10
CA ILE A 165 -15.06 6.51 7.73
C ILE A 165 -16.49 6.00 8.01
N GLN A 166 -17.28 6.75 8.78
CA GLN A 166 -18.71 6.52 8.97
C GLN A 166 -19.53 6.83 7.69
N PRO A 167 -20.73 6.24 7.53
CA PRO A 167 -21.59 6.50 6.37
C PRO A 167 -21.78 8.00 6.07
N GLY A 168 -21.61 8.38 4.81
CA GLY A 168 -21.60 9.78 4.35
C GLY A 168 -20.28 10.54 4.54
N GLY A 169 -19.30 9.95 5.21
CA GLY A 169 -17.96 10.52 5.43
C GLY A 169 -17.03 10.44 4.21
N GLU A 170 -15.94 11.22 4.22
CA GLU A 170 -15.01 11.28 3.07
C GLU A 170 -14.28 9.96 2.78
N GLY A 171 -13.82 9.25 3.81
CA GLY A 171 -13.18 7.93 3.70
C GLY A 171 -14.16 6.83 3.30
N TRP A 172 -15.39 6.91 3.79
CA TRP A 172 -16.48 6.03 3.38
C TRP A 172 -16.79 6.22 1.89
N GLU A 173 -17.08 7.44 1.44
CA GLU A 173 -17.36 7.70 0.03
C GLU A 173 -16.15 7.38 -0.87
N SER A 174 -14.93 7.65 -0.39
CA SER A 174 -13.70 7.34 -1.12
C SER A 174 -13.57 5.83 -1.35
N SER A 175 -13.86 5.00 -0.34
CA SER A 175 -13.83 3.54 -0.46
C SER A 175 -14.86 3.02 -1.49
N ILE A 176 -16.06 3.59 -1.50
CA ILE A 176 -17.10 3.24 -2.49
C ILE A 176 -16.71 3.67 -3.90
N ARG A 177 -16.08 4.84 -4.07
CA ARG A 177 -15.56 5.25 -5.38
C ARG A 177 -14.49 4.30 -5.90
N VAL A 178 -13.63 3.77 -5.02
CA VAL A 178 -12.65 2.73 -5.40
C VAL A 178 -13.36 1.43 -5.80
N ARG A 179 -14.40 0.99 -5.06
CA ARG A 179 -15.25 -0.17 -5.41
C ARG A 179 -15.83 -0.04 -6.82
N LEU A 180 -16.44 1.11 -7.13
CA LEU A 180 -17.01 1.40 -8.45
C LEU A 180 -15.95 1.51 -9.56
N LEU A 181 -14.77 2.07 -9.24
CA LEU A 181 -13.62 2.10 -10.16
C LEU A 181 -13.18 0.67 -10.50
N HIS A 182 -13.07 -0.22 -9.52
CA HIS A 182 -12.68 -1.61 -9.72
C HIS A 182 -13.66 -2.34 -10.65
N SER A 183 -14.96 -2.20 -10.42
CA SER A 183 -15.99 -2.76 -11.31
C SER A 183 -15.90 -2.19 -12.73
N SER A 184 -15.65 -0.89 -12.87
CA SER A 184 -15.48 -0.24 -14.18
C SER A 184 -14.25 -0.74 -14.95
N VAL A 185 -13.11 -0.90 -14.25
CA VAL A 185 -11.86 -1.40 -14.84
C VAL A 185 -12.03 -2.86 -15.27
N ARG A 186 -12.59 -3.71 -14.39
CA ARG A 186 -12.85 -5.13 -14.67
C ARG A 186 -13.71 -5.29 -15.91
N ARG A 187 -14.86 -4.60 -15.94
CA ARG A 187 -15.78 -4.61 -17.09
C ARG A 187 -15.07 -4.25 -18.39
N ARG A 188 -14.22 -3.21 -18.36
CA ARG A 188 -13.49 -2.76 -19.55
C ARG A 188 -12.46 -3.79 -20.03
N ILE A 189 -11.68 -4.38 -19.13
CA ILE A 189 -10.68 -5.40 -19.51
C ILE A 189 -11.39 -6.64 -20.07
N MET A 190 -12.48 -7.09 -19.43
CA MET A 190 -13.27 -8.24 -19.91
C MET A 190 -13.88 -7.99 -21.29
N GLN A 191 -14.39 -6.79 -21.56
CA GLN A 191 -14.89 -6.41 -22.88
C GLN A 191 -13.78 -6.49 -23.94
N LEU A 192 -12.60 -5.96 -23.64
CA LEU A 192 -11.45 -5.98 -24.56
C LEU A 192 -10.92 -7.40 -24.79
N ALA A 193 -10.90 -8.24 -23.76
CA ALA A 193 -10.52 -9.64 -23.90
C ALA A 193 -11.50 -10.41 -24.82
N LYS A 194 -12.79 -10.04 -24.79
CA LYS A 194 -13.79 -10.60 -25.72
C LYS A 194 -13.60 -10.11 -27.16
N GLU A 195 -13.27 -8.83 -27.34
CA GLU A 195 -13.01 -8.22 -28.66
C GLU A 195 -11.65 -8.67 -29.25
N HIS A 196 -10.67 -8.91 -28.38
CA HIS A 196 -9.29 -9.28 -28.71
C HIS A 196 -8.81 -10.38 -27.73
N PRO A 197 -8.99 -11.68 -28.06
CA PRO A 197 -8.65 -12.78 -27.16
C PRO A 197 -7.22 -12.79 -26.60
N ASP A 198 -6.24 -12.31 -27.39
CA ASP A 198 -4.84 -12.22 -26.96
C ASP A 198 -4.56 -11.03 -25.99
N TYR A 199 -5.58 -10.21 -25.69
CA TYR A 199 -5.43 -9.03 -24.84
C TYR A 199 -5.29 -9.38 -23.35
N TYR A 200 -6.00 -10.39 -22.84
CA TYR A 200 -5.92 -10.80 -21.44
C TYR A 200 -6.31 -12.27 -21.28
N ASP A 201 -5.41 -13.06 -20.71
CA ASP A 201 -5.58 -14.50 -20.52
C ASP A 201 -6.26 -14.79 -19.18
N ILE A 202 -7.57 -14.99 -19.21
CA ILE A 202 -8.41 -15.22 -18.02
C ILE A 202 -8.09 -16.56 -17.35
N ASP A 203 -7.76 -17.59 -18.13
CA ASP A 203 -7.45 -18.91 -17.57
C ASP A 203 -6.17 -18.88 -16.74
N LYS A 204 -5.19 -18.10 -17.20
CA LYS A 204 -3.91 -17.93 -16.51
C LYS A 204 -3.96 -16.95 -15.34
N TYR A 205 -4.66 -15.82 -15.50
CA TYR A 205 -4.62 -14.71 -14.54
C TYR A 205 -5.87 -14.57 -13.66
N GLY A 206 -6.94 -15.31 -13.96
CA GLY A 206 -8.25 -15.15 -13.33
C GLY A 206 -9.04 -13.98 -13.92
N ILE A 207 -10.19 -13.68 -13.35
CA ILE A 207 -10.96 -12.48 -13.72
C ILE A 207 -10.17 -11.25 -13.22
N PRO A 208 -10.03 -10.16 -14.01
CA PRO A 208 -9.31 -8.96 -13.56
C PRO A 208 -9.94 -8.38 -12.29
N ILE A 209 -9.12 -8.03 -11.29
CA ILE A 209 -9.62 -7.50 -10.01
C ILE A 209 -10.60 -8.50 -9.37
N ASN A 210 -10.24 -9.78 -9.37
CA ASN A 210 -11.00 -10.80 -8.67
C ASN A 210 -10.86 -10.63 -7.14
N ASP A 211 -11.58 -11.44 -6.38
CA ASP A 211 -11.54 -11.37 -4.92
C ASP A 211 -10.13 -11.64 -4.37
N LEU A 212 -9.35 -12.54 -4.99
CA LEU A 212 -7.98 -12.84 -4.52
C LEU A 212 -7.05 -11.63 -4.67
N ASP A 213 -7.12 -10.92 -5.80
CA ASP A 213 -6.40 -9.66 -6.03
C ASP A 213 -6.79 -8.60 -4.97
N CYS A 214 -8.09 -8.50 -4.67
CA CYS A 214 -8.62 -7.54 -3.70
C CYS A 214 -8.21 -7.89 -2.26
N ILE A 215 -8.32 -9.15 -1.86
CA ILE A 215 -7.86 -9.68 -0.56
C ILE A 215 -6.36 -9.42 -0.41
N GLY A 216 -5.56 -9.73 -1.44
CA GLY A 216 -4.13 -9.45 -1.49
C GLY A 216 -3.82 -7.97 -1.27
N THR A 217 -4.56 -7.09 -1.95
CA THR A 217 -4.39 -5.64 -1.78
C THR A 217 -4.78 -5.18 -0.37
N ILE A 218 -5.91 -5.62 0.18
CA ILE A 218 -6.29 -5.29 1.57
C ILE A 218 -5.23 -5.79 2.55
N SER A 219 -4.69 -7.00 2.37
CA SER A 219 -3.59 -7.54 3.19
C SER A 219 -2.33 -6.66 3.11
N LEU A 220 -1.99 -6.14 1.93
CA LEU A 220 -0.85 -5.23 1.73
C LEU A 220 -1.01 -3.89 2.48
N TYR A 221 -2.23 -3.43 2.73
CA TYR A 221 -2.53 -2.24 3.53
C TYR A 221 -2.68 -2.52 5.03
N SER A 222 -2.88 -3.79 5.40
CA SER A 222 -3.18 -4.21 6.77
C SER A 222 -2.11 -5.16 7.30
N SER A 223 -2.33 -6.47 7.21
CA SER A 223 -1.46 -7.54 7.72
C SER A 223 0.01 -7.35 7.36
N CYS A 224 0.33 -7.03 6.10
CA CYS A 224 1.71 -6.86 5.66
C CYS A 224 2.41 -5.68 6.37
N ILE A 225 1.69 -4.61 6.72
CA ILE A 225 2.29 -3.51 7.50
C ILE A 225 2.68 -4.00 8.90
N ILE A 226 1.78 -4.77 9.54
CA ILE A 226 1.94 -5.26 10.91
C ILE A 226 3.10 -6.25 11.02
N TRP A 227 3.16 -7.24 10.12
CA TRP A 227 4.07 -8.39 10.26
C TRP A 227 5.27 -8.38 9.32
N LEU A 228 5.28 -7.56 8.27
CA LEU A 228 6.42 -7.44 7.35
C LEU A 228 7.06 -6.05 7.44
N GLY A 229 6.29 -4.99 7.15
CA GLY A 229 6.84 -3.65 6.97
C GLY A 229 7.39 -3.00 8.25
N LEU A 230 6.60 -2.90 9.31
CA LEU A 230 7.02 -2.28 10.57
C LEU A 230 8.14 -3.08 11.27
N PRO A 231 8.08 -4.44 11.33
CA PRO A 231 9.16 -5.23 11.91
C PRO A 231 10.51 -5.03 11.23
N GLN A 232 10.54 -4.86 9.90
CA GLN A 232 11.78 -4.56 9.17
C GLN A 232 12.38 -3.19 9.53
N GLN A 233 11.61 -2.32 10.18
CA GLN A 233 12.07 -1.04 10.74
C GLN A 233 12.26 -1.12 12.26
N GLY A 234 12.15 -2.30 12.87
CA GLY A 234 12.32 -2.54 14.30
C GLY A 234 11.14 -2.09 15.16
N ILE A 235 9.95 -1.95 14.56
CA ILE A 235 8.71 -1.54 15.24
C ILE A 235 7.76 -2.73 15.28
N TYR A 236 7.21 -3.01 16.46
CA TYR A 236 6.29 -4.11 16.69
C TYR A 236 5.06 -3.56 17.40
N LEU A 237 3.89 -3.82 16.82
CA LEU A 237 2.62 -3.42 17.41
C LEU A 237 2.27 -4.30 18.59
N SER A 238 1.57 -3.74 19.57
CA SER A 238 0.90 -4.53 20.60
C SER A 238 -0.24 -5.38 19.99
N GLU A 239 -0.69 -6.41 20.72
CA GLU A 239 -1.83 -7.23 20.32
C GLU A 239 -3.10 -6.38 20.10
N ARG A 240 -3.31 -5.37 20.96
CA ARG A 240 -4.44 -4.44 20.85
C ARG A 240 -4.34 -3.57 19.60
N GLU A 241 -3.18 -2.96 19.34
CA GLU A 241 -2.97 -2.17 18.12
C GLU A 241 -3.15 -3.03 16.86
N THR A 242 -2.70 -4.28 16.91
CA THR A 242 -2.86 -5.26 15.83
C THR A 242 -4.34 -5.51 15.56
N ALA A 243 -5.12 -5.89 16.58
CA ALA A 243 -6.55 -6.13 16.44
C ALA A 243 -7.32 -4.87 15.98
N ASP A 244 -7.01 -3.71 16.57
CA ASP A 244 -7.68 -2.45 16.23
C ASP A 244 -7.36 -2.01 14.78
N TYR A 245 -6.12 -2.19 14.30
CA TYR A 245 -5.75 -1.86 12.91
C TYR A 245 -6.40 -2.81 11.90
N LEU A 246 -6.46 -4.10 12.21
CA LEU A 246 -7.14 -5.10 11.36
C LEU A 246 -8.64 -4.84 11.29
N ALA A 247 -9.29 -4.47 12.40
CA ALA A 247 -10.72 -4.12 12.42
C ALA A 247 -11.05 -2.96 11.47
N LEU A 248 -10.20 -1.92 11.44
CA LEU A 248 -10.34 -0.80 10.49
C LEU A 248 -10.32 -1.30 9.04
N TRP A 249 -9.32 -2.11 8.67
CA TRP A 249 -9.18 -2.58 7.30
C TRP A 249 -10.19 -3.67 6.93
N ARG A 250 -10.69 -4.45 7.90
CA ARG A 250 -11.84 -5.35 7.71
C ARG A 250 -13.09 -4.56 7.32
N TYR A 251 -13.32 -3.41 7.95
CA TYR A 251 -14.42 -2.51 7.58
C TYR A 251 -14.20 -1.88 6.20
N VAL A 252 -12.97 -1.46 5.86
CA VAL A 252 -12.66 -0.97 4.50
C VAL A 252 -12.91 -2.06 3.45
N ALA A 253 -12.52 -3.31 3.72
CA ALA A 253 -12.79 -4.44 2.83
C ALA A 253 -14.30 -4.65 2.61
N TYR A 254 -15.10 -4.58 3.68
CA TYR A 254 -16.57 -4.61 3.60
C TYR A 254 -17.11 -3.49 2.70
N LEU A 255 -16.70 -2.23 2.93
CA LEU A 255 -17.13 -1.08 2.12
C LEU A 255 -16.73 -1.23 0.64
N MET A 256 -15.61 -1.90 0.38
CA MET A 256 -15.10 -2.15 -0.97
C MET A 256 -15.68 -3.40 -1.63
N GLY A 257 -16.61 -4.12 -0.99
CA GLY A 257 -17.22 -5.33 -1.54
C GLY A 257 -16.27 -6.53 -1.60
N VAL A 258 -15.24 -6.56 -0.76
CA VAL A 258 -14.21 -7.60 -0.72
C VAL A 258 -14.52 -8.61 0.39
N PRO A 259 -14.27 -9.92 0.19
CA PRO A 259 -14.32 -10.89 1.29
C PRO A 259 -13.45 -10.44 2.47
N HIS A 260 -14.00 -10.48 3.67
CA HIS A 260 -13.38 -9.88 4.86
C HIS A 260 -13.41 -10.77 6.10
N GLU A 261 -14.00 -11.97 6.03
CA GLU A 261 -14.04 -12.92 7.14
C GLU A 261 -12.66 -13.47 7.50
N TRP A 262 -11.73 -13.52 6.54
CA TRP A 262 -10.33 -13.88 6.80
C TRP A 262 -9.61 -12.90 7.74
N MET A 263 -10.18 -11.71 7.97
CA MET A 263 -9.66 -10.70 8.92
C MET A 263 -10.35 -10.72 10.29
N LYS A 264 -11.15 -11.74 10.59
CA LYS A 264 -11.94 -11.79 11.82
C LYS A 264 -11.06 -11.80 13.07
N THR A 265 -9.92 -12.48 13.02
CA THR A 265 -8.93 -12.53 14.10
C THR A 265 -7.51 -12.20 13.58
N PRO A 266 -6.60 -11.74 14.45
CA PRO A 266 -5.19 -11.56 14.08
C PRO A 266 -4.53 -12.83 13.53
N GLU A 267 -4.87 -14.00 14.07
CA GLU A 267 -4.33 -15.29 13.66
C GLU A 267 -4.75 -15.64 12.23
N GLU A 268 -6.05 -15.51 11.91
CA GLU A 268 -6.57 -15.72 10.56
C GLU A 268 -6.02 -14.68 9.57
N SER A 269 -5.92 -13.41 9.99
CA SER A 269 -5.38 -12.32 9.17
C SER A 269 -3.92 -12.57 8.77
N ARG A 270 -3.13 -13.08 9.72
CA ARG A 270 -1.73 -13.42 9.51
C ARG A 270 -1.58 -14.65 8.63
N ALA A 271 -2.37 -15.70 8.89
CA ALA A 271 -2.33 -16.92 8.10
C ALA A 271 -2.75 -16.66 6.64
N MET A 272 -3.76 -15.82 6.41
CA MET A 272 -4.15 -15.38 5.06
C MET A 272 -3.01 -14.61 4.38
N MET A 273 -2.38 -13.65 5.07
CA MET A 273 -1.21 -12.93 4.54
C MET A 273 -0.10 -13.89 4.11
N GLU A 274 0.28 -14.82 4.99
CA GLU A 274 1.34 -15.82 4.75
C GLU A 274 0.95 -16.79 3.61
N SER A 275 -0.33 -17.14 3.49
CA SER A 275 -0.88 -17.95 2.37
C SER A 275 -0.80 -17.22 1.03
N LEU A 276 -1.12 -15.92 1.01
CA LEU A 276 -1.04 -15.05 -0.16
C LEU A 276 0.41 -14.86 -0.63
N LEU A 277 1.39 -14.84 0.28
CA LEU A 277 2.80 -14.82 -0.12
C LEU A 277 3.13 -16.02 -1.01
N ILE A 278 2.72 -17.23 -0.62
CA ILE A 278 2.98 -18.44 -1.43
C ILE A 278 2.15 -18.42 -2.73
N SER A 279 0.88 -18.04 -2.64
CA SER A 279 -0.04 -18.10 -3.78
C SER A 279 0.29 -17.07 -4.86
N GLU A 280 0.55 -15.82 -4.46
CA GLU A 280 0.63 -14.66 -5.35
C GLU A 280 2.06 -14.22 -5.66
N TYR A 281 3.01 -14.28 -4.72
CA TYR A 281 4.35 -13.73 -4.94
C TYR A 281 5.12 -14.66 -5.88
N LYS A 282 5.01 -14.37 -7.18
CA LYS A 282 5.60 -15.10 -8.30
C LYS A 282 6.07 -14.08 -9.34
N PRO A 283 7.04 -13.21 -8.99
CA PRO A 283 7.48 -12.11 -9.85
C PRO A 283 7.89 -12.58 -11.23
N ASN A 284 7.52 -11.80 -12.24
CA ASN A 284 7.91 -12.01 -13.63
C ASN A 284 8.50 -10.71 -14.21
N ARG A 285 8.82 -10.70 -15.51
CA ARG A 285 9.39 -9.51 -16.16
C ARG A 285 8.52 -8.24 -16.01
N LYS A 286 7.20 -8.36 -16.07
CA LYS A 286 6.29 -7.21 -15.87
C LYS A 286 6.34 -6.72 -14.42
N SER A 287 6.45 -7.63 -13.45
CA SER A 287 6.64 -7.28 -12.04
C SER A 287 7.85 -6.38 -11.85
N SER A 288 9.01 -6.78 -12.40
CA SER A 288 10.25 -5.99 -12.33
C SER A 288 10.11 -4.63 -13.00
N ILE A 289 9.44 -4.56 -14.16
CA ILE A 289 9.19 -3.29 -14.87
C ILE A 289 8.35 -2.34 -14.02
N LEU A 290 7.19 -2.79 -13.52
CA LEU A 290 6.29 -1.93 -12.75
C LEU A 290 6.93 -1.49 -11.42
N ALA A 291 7.63 -2.40 -10.72
CA ALA A 291 8.38 -2.08 -9.51
C ALA A 291 9.44 -0.99 -9.77
N ASN A 292 10.19 -1.11 -10.86
CA ASN A 292 11.19 -0.12 -11.23
C ASN A 292 10.59 1.20 -11.74
N ASN A 293 9.40 1.17 -12.34
CA ASN A 293 8.66 2.37 -12.75
C ASN A 293 8.19 3.17 -11.54
N ILE A 294 7.75 2.52 -10.45
CA ILE A 294 7.38 3.19 -9.19
C ILE A 294 8.54 4.04 -8.68
N LEU A 295 9.71 3.42 -8.52
CA LEU A 295 10.91 4.13 -8.07
C LEU A 295 11.30 5.26 -9.03
N HIS A 296 11.02 5.13 -10.33
CA HIS A 296 11.40 6.15 -11.33
C HIS A 296 10.44 7.33 -11.28
N GLY A 297 9.14 7.08 -11.13
CA GLY A 297 8.14 8.14 -11.07
C GLY A 297 8.21 8.99 -9.80
N ILE A 298 8.89 8.53 -8.74
CA ILE A 298 9.05 9.28 -7.48
C ILE A 298 10.48 9.79 -7.25
N GLU A 299 11.45 9.38 -8.09
CA GLU A 299 12.83 9.86 -8.01
C GLU A 299 12.91 11.36 -8.26
N GLY A 300 13.65 12.06 -7.40
CA GLY A 300 13.86 13.51 -7.52
C GLY A 300 12.58 14.33 -7.45
N GLN A 301 11.48 13.76 -6.96
CA GLN A 301 10.19 14.44 -6.88
C GLN A 301 9.97 15.09 -5.51
N PRO A 302 9.19 16.19 -5.44
CA PRO A 302 8.76 16.76 -4.17
C PRO A 302 7.94 15.77 -3.34
N PRO A 303 7.97 15.90 -1.99
CA PRO A 303 8.66 16.94 -1.23
C PRO A 303 10.10 16.56 -0.83
N MET A 304 10.47 15.29 -1.00
CA MET A 304 11.70 14.74 -0.40
C MET A 304 12.89 14.65 -1.37
N TYR A 305 12.64 14.72 -2.69
CA TYR A 305 13.66 14.75 -3.74
C TYR A 305 14.71 13.64 -3.62
N ALA A 306 14.29 12.45 -3.20
CA ALA A 306 15.19 11.33 -2.94
C ALA A 306 15.81 10.76 -4.23
N SER A 307 17.07 10.34 -4.16
CA SER A 307 17.75 9.67 -5.29
C SER A 307 17.23 8.26 -5.53
N ARG A 308 17.36 7.74 -6.75
CA ARG A 308 17.03 6.34 -7.08
C ARG A 308 17.69 5.35 -6.14
N GLN A 309 18.95 5.56 -5.80
CA GLN A 309 19.74 4.62 -5.02
C GLN A 309 19.20 4.52 -3.59
N PHE A 310 18.78 5.64 -3.00
CA PHE A 310 18.18 5.61 -1.67
C PHE A 310 16.75 5.06 -1.67
N LEU A 311 15.94 5.39 -2.68
CA LEU A 311 14.64 4.76 -2.89
C LEU A 311 14.77 3.23 -3.06
N GLY A 312 15.76 2.79 -3.84
CA GLY A 312 16.09 1.37 -4.02
C GLY A 312 16.58 0.71 -2.74
N ALA A 313 17.34 1.40 -1.90
CA ALA A 313 17.77 0.90 -0.59
C ALA A 313 16.59 0.69 0.36
N GLN A 314 15.60 1.58 0.36
CA GLN A 314 14.37 1.42 1.14
C GLN A 314 13.57 0.20 0.69
N ALA A 315 13.38 0.04 -0.63
CA ALA A 315 12.75 -1.15 -1.22
C ALA A 315 13.50 -2.44 -0.86
N TRP A 316 14.82 -2.43 -1.01
CA TRP A 316 15.66 -3.60 -0.73
C TRP A 316 15.62 -4.02 0.73
N TRP A 317 15.70 -3.05 1.65
CA TRP A 317 15.66 -3.30 3.09
C TRP A 317 14.34 -3.91 3.52
N LEU A 318 13.21 -3.36 3.07
CA LEU A 318 11.89 -3.79 3.52
C LEU A 318 11.41 -5.10 2.89
N ASN A 319 11.82 -5.41 1.66
CA ASN A 319 11.40 -6.63 0.95
C ASN A 319 12.40 -7.79 1.08
N GLY A 320 13.59 -7.55 1.61
CA GLY A 320 14.65 -8.55 1.68
C GLY A 320 15.35 -8.79 0.34
N SER A 321 16.49 -9.49 0.39
CA SER A 321 17.37 -9.64 -0.78
C SER A 321 16.81 -10.51 -1.89
N GLU A 322 16.07 -11.57 -1.55
CA GLU A 322 15.58 -12.55 -2.51
C GLU A 322 14.45 -11.95 -3.37
N LEU A 323 13.43 -11.36 -2.75
CA LEU A 323 12.35 -10.70 -3.49
C LEU A 323 12.86 -9.50 -4.29
N SER A 324 13.77 -8.71 -3.71
CA SER A 324 14.34 -7.53 -4.39
C SER A 324 15.14 -7.91 -5.63
N GLN A 325 15.90 -9.02 -5.59
CA GLN A 325 16.58 -9.54 -6.77
C GLN A 325 15.58 -10.01 -7.83
N ALA A 326 14.52 -10.72 -7.42
CA ALA A 326 13.49 -11.19 -8.34
C ALA A 326 12.71 -10.06 -9.01
N LEU A 327 12.60 -8.89 -8.36
CA LEU A 327 12.04 -7.65 -8.92
C LEU A 327 13.08 -6.78 -9.64
N GLU A 328 14.31 -7.26 -9.80
CA GLU A 328 15.43 -6.53 -10.42
C GLU A 328 15.71 -5.15 -9.77
N ILE A 329 15.48 -5.04 -8.46
CA ILE A 329 15.89 -3.86 -7.70
C ILE A 329 17.41 -3.91 -7.51
N ARG A 330 18.12 -2.81 -7.76
CA ARG A 330 19.57 -2.77 -7.62
C ARG A 330 19.97 -2.93 -6.15
N ARG A 331 20.92 -3.83 -5.88
CA ARG A 331 21.52 -3.99 -4.55
C ARG A 331 22.12 -2.65 -4.07
N PRO A 332 21.75 -2.16 -2.87
CA PRO A 332 22.27 -0.90 -2.36
C PRO A 332 23.76 -1.03 -1.99
N SER A 333 24.48 0.09 -2.09
CA SER A 333 25.85 0.19 -1.56
C SER A 333 25.83 0.22 -0.03
N LEU A 334 27.00 0.04 0.59
CA LEU A 334 27.14 0.18 2.04
C LEU A 334 26.69 1.56 2.55
N TYR A 335 26.95 2.62 1.77
CA TYR A 335 26.50 3.97 2.09
C TYR A 335 24.97 4.07 2.23
N TYR A 336 24.23 3.68 1.19
CA TYR A 336 22.76 3.75 1.23
C TYR A 336 22.15 2.75 2.21
N THR A 337 22.83 1.61 2.44
CA THR A 337 22.44 0.66 3.50
C THR A 337 22.59 1.29 4.88
N ALA A 338 23.67 2.02 5.15
CA ALA A 338 23.88 2.73 6.41
C ALA A 338 22.85 3.86 6.62
N LEU A 339 22.50 4.60 5.58
CA LEU A 339 21.43 5.60 5.63
C LEU A 339 20.06 4.98 5.95
N MET A 340 19.74 3.83 5.36
CA MET A 340 18.47 3.15 5.64
C MET A 340 18.45 2.61 7.07
N ALA A 341 19.57 2.06 7.56
CA ALA A 341 19.71 1.62 8.93
C ALA A 341 19.55 2.78 9.93
N SER A 342 20.14 3.95 9.66
CA SER A 342 19.99 5.14 10.52
C SER A 342 18.55 5.65 10.54
N GLN A 343 17.87 5.65 9.39
CA GLN A 343 16.46 6.01 9.29
C GLN A 343 15.58 5.06 10.12
N CYS A 344 15.79 3.74 10.02
CA CYS A 344 15.04 2.76 10.81
C CYS A 344 15.28 2.93 12.30
N PHE A 345 16.53 3.14 12.72
CA PHE A 345 16.86 3.42 14.11
C PHE A 345 16.15 4.69 14.61
N TYR A 346 16.19 5.76 13.83
CA TYR A 346 15.49 7.00 14.14
C TYR A 346 13.98 6.79 14.28
N PHE A 347 13.33 6.07 13.35
CA PHE A 347 11.91 5.76 13.44
C PHE A 347 11.58 4.96 14.68
N ARG A 348 12.35 3.91 15.00
CA ARG A 348 12.14 3.11 16.21
C ARG A 348 12.22 3.94 17.48
N VAL A 349 13.23 4.81 17.60
CA VAL A 349 13.40 5.70 18.76
C VAL A 349 12.25 6.70 18.85
N LEU A 350 11.94 7.38 17.74
CA LEU A 350 10.87 8.36 17.69
C LEU A 350 9.52 7.75 18.07
N SER A 351 9.18 6.60 17.48
CA SER A 351 7.93 5.90 17.78
C SER A 351 7.86 5.45 19.24
N SER A 352 8.97 4.98 19.82
CA SER A 352 9.03 4.61 21.24
C SER A 352 8.77 5.82 22.15
N ILE A 353 9.34 6.98 21.82
CA ILE A 353 9.12 8.24 22.57
C ILE A 353 7.66 8.68 22.46
N ILE A 354 7.07 8.63 21.26
CA ILE A 354 5.68 9.01 21.01
C ILE A 354 4.74 8.13 21.83
N VAL A 355 4.98 6.82 21.87
CA VAL A 355 4.18 5.87 22.66
C VAL A 355 4.31 6.11 24.16
N ALA A 356 5.51 6.45 24.64
CA ALA A 356 5.77 6.65 26.06
C ALA A 356 5.17 7.97 26.61
N ILE A 357 4.92 8.97 25.77
CA ILE A 357 4.53 10.32 26.20
C ILE A 357 3.22 10.75 25.49
N PRO A 358 2.04 10.58 26.13
CA PRO A 358 0.73 10.82 25.49
C PRO A 358 0.53 12.22 24.91
N PHE A 359 1.12 13.25 25.54
CA PHE A 359 1.07 14.62 25.03
C PHE A 359 1.80 14.77 23.69
N LEU A 360 2.95 14.11 23.52
CA LEU A 360 3.68 14.10 22.25
C LEU A 360 2.91 13.34 21.17
N GLU A 361 2.19 12.28 21.52
CA GLU A 361 1.33 11.56 20.58
C GLU A 361 0.29 12.50 19.96
N SER A 362 -0.40 13.30 20.77
CA SER A 362 -1.40 14.25 20.27
C SER A 362 -0.79 15.30 19.33
N ILE A 363 0.34 15.90 19.71
CA ILE A 363 1.04 16.90 18.90
C ILE A 363 1.51 16.31 17.57
N THR A 364 2.23 15.18 17.64
CA THR A 364 2.81 14.52 16.46
C THR A 364 1.74 14.00 15.51
N THR A 365 0.62 13.50 16.04
CA THR A 365 -0.55 13.08 15.26
C THR A 365 -1.13 14.26 14.48
N ASN A 366 -1.42 15.37 15.16
CA ASN A 366 -2.01 16.56 14.52
C ASN A 366 -1.07 17.16 13.47
N PHE A 367 0.23 17.24 13.78
CA PHE A 367 1.25 17.68 12.83
C PHE A 367 1.32 16.74 11.62
N SER A 368 1.38 15.43 11.83
CA SER A 368 1.48 14.43 10.75
C SER A 368 0.23 14.44 9.86
N LYS A 369 -0.97 14.57 10.45
CA LYS A 369 -2.23 14.74 9.71
C LYS A 369 -2.18 15.93 8.78
N LYS A 370 -1.81 17.11 9.31
CA LYS A 370 -1.71 18.34 8.51
C LYS A 370 -0.66 18.21 7.41
N LEU A 371 0.53 17.74 7.75
CA LEU A 371 1.62 17.57 6.80
C LEU A 371 1.25 16.61 5.66
N CYS A 372 0.61 15.48 5.97
CA CYS A 372 0.15 14.54 4.95
C CYS A 372 -0.97 15.13 4.07
N GLN A 373 -1.91 15.88 4.66
CA GLN A 373 -2.92 16.59 3.87
C GLN A 373 -2.28 17.61 2.91
N ASP A 374 -1.27 18.35 3.37
CA ASP A 374 -0.56 19.32 2.53
C ASP A 374 0.23 18.63 1.40
N ILE A 375 0.98 17.56 1.70
CA ILE A 375 1.84 16.85 0.72
C ILE A 375 1.03 16.04 -0.30
N PHE A 376 -0.04 15.36 0.11
CA PHE A 376 -0.75 14.40 -0.74
C PHE A 376 -2.03 14.96 -1.36
N VAL A 377 -2.66 15.98 -0.75
CA VAL A 377 -3.97 16.48 -1.17
C VAL A 377 -3.90 17.93 -1.66
N GLN A 378 -3.46 18.87 -0.82
CA GLN A 378 -3.77 20.30 -0.99
C GLN A 378 -2.67 21.09 -1.70
N ASN A 379 -1.40 20.94 -1.30
CA ASN A 379 -0.34 21.86 -1.67
C ASN A 379 0.47 21.37 -2.89
N LYS A 380 0.17 21.93 -4.07
CA LYS A 380 0.88 21.59 -5.32
C LYS A 380 2.38 21.88 -5.26
N SER A 381 2.84 22.89 -4.53
CA SER A 381 4.27 23.19 -4.42
C SER A 381 5.04 22.12 -3.64
N LEU A 382 4.35 21.38 -2.76
CA LEU A 382 4.89 20.22 -2.04
C LEU A 382 4.66 18.89 -2.78
N GLY A 383 4.13 18.94 -4.00
CA GLY A 383 3.92 17.79 -4.86
C GLY A 383 2.51 17.21 -4.85
N ALA A 384 1.55 17.79 -4.12
CA ALA A 384 0.17 17.29 -4.09
C ALA A 384 -0.53 17.41 -5.45
N LEU A 385 -1.62 16.66 -5.63
CA LEU A 385 -2.49 16.80 -6.81
C LEU A 385 -3.20 18.17 -6.83
N GLY A 386 -3.48 18.75 -5.67
CA GLY A 386 -4.22 20.00 -5.52
C GLY A 386 -5.70 19.88 -5.88
N TYR A 387 -6.25 18.66 -5.88
CA TYR A 387 -7.67 18.36 -6.02
C TYR A 387 -8.02 17.07 -5.27
N LYS A 388 -9.27 16.96 -4.84
CA LYS A 388 -9.83 15.73 -4.27
C LYS A 388 -10.04 14.72 -5.39
N THR A 389 -9.42 13.56 -5.29
CA THR A 389 -9.61 12.48 -6.25
C THR A 389 -11.06 12.00 -6.25
N LYS A 390 -11.62 11.81 -7.44
CA LYS A 390 -12.92 11.17 -7.66
C LYS A 390 -12.75 9.74 -8.20
N PHE A 391 -11.50 9.26 -8.29
CA PHE A 391 -11.15 7.97 -8.89
C PHE A 391 -11.80 7.75 -10.25
N THR A 392 -11.87 8.82 -11.06
CA THR A 392 -12.45 8.70 -12.40
C THR A 392 -11.58 7.78 -13.24
N PHE A 393 -12.22 6.79 -13.88
CA PHE A 393 -11.53 5.86 -14.75
C PHE A 393 -10.94 6.61 -15.96
N LYS A 394 -9.63 6.86 -15.93
CA LYS A 394 -8.87 7.48 -17.03
C LYS A 394 -8.03 6.40 -17.71
N TRP A 395 -8.66 5.68 -18.63
CA TRP A 395 -7.96 4.69 -19.44
C TRP A 395 -7.77 5.20 -20.86
N ILE A 396 -6.54 5.06 -21.38
CA ILE A 396 -6.21 5.34 -22.77
C ILE A 396 -5.90 3.99 -23.43
N PRO A 397 -6.77 3.48 -24.33
CA PRO A 397 -6.45 2.31 -25.13
C PRO A 397 -5.16 2.55 -25.89
N ASN A 398 -4.18 1.68 -25.71
CA ASN A 398 -3.19 1.46 -26.74
C ASN A 398 -3.23 -0.01 -27.16
N LEU A 399 -4.12 -0.31 -28.11
CA LEU A 399 -4.25 -1.66 -28.69
C LEU A 399 -2.98 -2.09 -29.45
N ILE A 400 -2.10 -1.13 -29.80
CA ILE A 400 -0.81 -1.38 -30.44
C ILE A 400 0.28 -1.64 -29.39
N ARG A 401 0.23 -0.96 -28.24
CA ARG A 401 1.17 -1.09 -27.11
C ARG A 401 0.44 -1.63 -25.89
N THR A 402 0.25 -2.95 -25.88
CA THR A 402 -0.56 -3.66 -24.90
C THR A 402 0.12 -3.85 -23.53
N THR A 403 1.34 -3.33 -23.37
CA THR A 403 2.15 -3.42 -22.16
C THR A 403 2.72 -2.06 -21.75
N THR A 404 2.76 -1.81 -20.45
CA THR A 404 3.43 -0.67 -19.83
C THR A 404 4.91 -0.69 -20.19
N PRO A 405 5.45 0.43 -20.72
CA PRO A 405 6.85 0.46 -21.09
C PRO A 405 7.77 0.47 -19.86
N PRO A 406 8.97 -0.11 -19.98
CA PRO A 406 10.02 0.15 -19.00
C PRO A 406 10.36 1.64 -18.98
N GLY A 407 10.65 2.16 -17.79
CA GLY A 407 11.27 3.48 -17.66
C GLY A 407 12.60 3.57 -18.41
N GLY A 408 12.95 4.80 -18.82
CA GLY A 408 14.15 5.10 -19.63
C GLY A 408 15.45 4.51 -19.08
N SER A 409 16.49 4.48 -19.91
CA SER A 409 17.79 3.89 -19.58
C SER A 409 18.47 4.59 -18.40
N ASN A 410 19.49 3.97 -17.77
CA ASN A 410 20.25 4.64 -16.70
C ASN A 410 20.83 6.01 -17.13
N ASP A 411 21.15 6.19 -18.42
CA ASP A 411 21.70 7.44 -18.95
C ASP A 411 20.64 8.54 -19.09
N ASP A 412 19.36 8.18 -19.27
CA ASP A 412 18.24 9.12 -19.18
C ASP A 412 17.92 9.47 -17.71
N ARG A 413 18.31 8.62 -16.76
CA ARG A 413 18.05 8.77 -15.30
C ARG A 413 19.00 9.77 -14.65
N GLU A 414 20.26 9.86 -15.07
CA GLU A 414 21.22 10.84 -14.51
C GLU A 414 20.95 12.28 -14.97
N LYS A 415 20.45 12.48 -16.20
CA LYS A 415 20.15 13.82 -16.76
C LYS A 415 19.04 14.58 -16.02
N HIS A 416 18.17 13.88 -15.29
CA HIS A 416 17.07 14.46 -14.51
C HIS A 416 17.28 14.40 -12.99
N SER A 417 18.42 13.85 -12.52
CA SER A 417 18.76 13.89 -11.11
C SER A 417 19.01 15.35 -10.71
N ALA A 418 18.16 15.88 -9.83
CA ALA A 418 18.43 17.15 -9.20
C ALA A 418 19.78 17.02 -8.46
N GLY A 419 20.70 17.97 -8.63
CA GLY A 419 22.07 17.84 -8.12
C GLY A 419 22.13 17.54 -6.62
N PHE A 420 23.27 17.06 -6.11
CA PHE A 420 23.50 16.64 -4.71
C PHE A 420 22.93 17.60 -3.64
N ASN A 421 22.81 18.88 -3.98
CA ASN A 421 22.20 19.90 -3.13
C ASN A 421 20.68 19.82 -2.92
N SER A 422 19.99 18.92 -3.61
CA SER A 422 18.52 18.81 -3.63
C SER A 422 17.98 17.61 -2.86
N HIS A 423 18.82 16.63 -2.48
CA HIS A 423 18.40 15.37 -1.86
C HIS A 423 18.07 15.50 -0.37
N LEU A 424 16.93 16.10 -0.06
CA LEU A 424 16.51 16.39 1.31
C LEU A 424 16.42 15.13 2.19
N LEU A 425 15.87 14.04 1.65
CA LEU A 425 15.70 12.79 2.42
C LEU A 425 17.04 12.20 2.87
N GLU A 426 18.00 12.07 1.96
CA GLU A 426 19.32 11.52 2.27
C GLU A 426 20.10 12.41 3.23
N ARG A 427 19.93 13.74 3.14
CA ARG A 427 20.53 14.68 4.09
C ARG A 427 20.00 14.48 5.50
N VAL A 428 18.69 14.33 5.65
CA VAL A 428 18.08 14.04 6.96
C VAL A 428 18.60 12.70 7.49
N ALA A 429 18.63 11.65 6.66
CA ALA A 429 19.17 10.35 7.05
C ALA A 429 20.66 10.40 7.42
N LEU A 430 21.46 11.21 6.71
CA LEU A 430 22.88 11.42 6.97
C LEU A 430 23.12 12.21 8.27
N LEU A 431 22.36 13.28 8.51
CA LEU A 431 22.40 14.04 9.76
C LEU A 431 22.06 13.13 10.95
N ASN A 432 21.03 12.29 10.82
CA ASN A 432 20.69 11.29 11.81
C ASN A 432 21.84 10.30 12.03
N LEU A 433 22.43 9.78 10.95
CA LEU A 433 23.56 8.86 11.04
C LEU A 433 24.76 9.49 11.78
N MET A 434 25.10 10.74 11.47
CA MET A 434 26.18 11.47 12.16
C MET A 434 25.87 11.70 13.64
N PHE A 435 24.62 12.06 13.97
CA PHE A 435 24.18 12.23 15.35
C PHE A 435 24.27 10.93 16.15
N ILE A 436 23.69 9.84 15.62
CA ILE A 436 23.72 8.51 16.25
C ILE A 436 25.16 8.04 16.46
N SER A 437 26.01 8.21 15.45
CA SER A 437 27.43 7.82 15.52
C SER A 437 28.17 8.62 16.60
N SER A 438 27.93 9.93 16.68
CA SER A 438 28.56 10.82 17.67
C SER A 438 28.15 10.45 19.10
N VAL A 439 26.85 10.17 19.32
CA VAL A 439 26.34 9.71 20.62
C VAL A 439 26.96 8.36 20.98
N GLY A 440 27.03 7.41 20.03
CA GLY A 440 27.65 6.10 20.25
C GLY A 440 29.12 6.19 20.65
N ILE A 441 29.90 7.02 19.96
CA ILE A 441 31.32 7.28 20.27
C ILE A 441 31.46 7.87 21.68
N TYR A 442 30.63 8.85 22.03
CA TYR A 442 30.66 9.49 23.33
C TYR A 442 30.31 8.53 24.48
N LEU A 443 29.26 7.71 24.31
CA LEU A 443 28.89 6.69 25.29
C LEU A 443 29.97 5.61 25.43
N GLY A 444 30.59 5.19 24.32
CA GLY A 444 31.74 4.27 24.34
C GLY A 444 32.93 4.85 25.10
N TYR A 445 33.24 6.13 24.90
CA TYR A 445 34.26 6.84 25.67
C TYR A 445 33.94 6.88 27.17
N LEU A 446 32.70 7.19 27.56
CA LEU A 446 32.28 7.18 28.96
C LEU A 446 32.39 5.78 29.60
N PHE A 447 32.01 4.74 28.85
CA PHE A 447 32.10 3.35 29.30
C PHE A 447 33.57 2.92 29.51
N LEU A 448 34.45 3.22 28.57
CA LEU A 448 35.89 2.96 28.71
C LEU A 448 36.49 3.72 29.89
N ARG A 449 36.07 4.97 30.12
CA ARG A 449 36.48 5.77 31.27
C ARG A 449 36.00 5.16 32.60
N ALA A 450 34.77 4.63 32.63
CA ALA A 450 34.23 3.94 33.80
C ALA A 450 35.01 2.65 34.09
N ILE A 451 35.29 1.83 33.07
CA ILE A 451 36.14 0.63 33.21
C ILE A 451 37.52 1.01 33.75
N HIS A 452 38.15 2.04 33.19
CA HIS A 452 39.45 2.48 33.65
C HIS A 452 39.43 2.92 35.11
N CYS A 453 38.39 3.66 35.53
CA CYS A 453 38.21 4.08 36.91
C CYS A 453 38.04 2.89 37.87
N ILE A 454 37.22 1.90 37.48
CA ILE A 454 37.03 0.66 38.25
C ILE A 454 38.35 -0.12 38.34
N TYR A 455 39.06 -0.30 37.23
CA TYR A 455 40.34 -1.01 37.22
C TYR A 455 41.40 -0.31 38.08
N SER A 456 41.39 1.03 38.10
CA SER A 456 42.28 1.82 38.94
C SER A 456 41.95 1.69 40.44
N LEU A 457 40.69 1.40 40.79
CA LEU A 457 40.28 1.12 42.18
C LEU A 457 40.68 -0.28 42.68
N PHE A 458 40.94 -1.23 41.78
CA PHE A 458 41.38 -2.60 42.12
C PHE A 458 42.92 -2.77 42.08
N LEU A 459 43.66 -1.75 41.66
CA LEU A 459 45.13 -1.72 41.63
C LEU A 459 45.76 -1.02 42.86
N PHE A 460 44.91 -0.56 43.79
CA PHE A 460 45.27 -0.16 45.15
C PHE A 460 44.66 -1.16 46.13
#